data_AF-J9DZY5-F1
#
_entry.id   AF-J9DZY5-F1
#
_cell.length_a   1.000
_cell.length_b   1.000
_cell.length_c   1.000
_cell.angle_alpha   90.00
_cell.angle_beta   90.00
_cell.angle_gamma   90.00
#
_symmetry.space_group_name_H-M   'P 1'
#
loop_
_entity.id
_entity.type
_entity.pdbx_description
1 polymer ?
#
loop_
_entity_poly.entity_id
_entity_poly.type
_entity_poly.pdbx_seq_one_letter_code
_entity_poly.pdbx_strand_id
1 'polypeptide(L)'
;FVTILADNTIWDHFLWAWHIVNTRCIYRNNKLHPLIDNTEDDSLAIVPLIDMLNHSNDSQCCAIWDGKLNLCKVIVTRPIRKGEQIFICYGSHTNGSLWIEYGFYLKDNICNKVEISL
;
A
#
# COMPACT_ATOMS: atom_id res chain seq x y z
N PHE A 1 -15.90 -11.47 12.63
CA PHE A 1 -14.45 -11.69 12.77
C PHE A 1 -14.18 -12.18 14.18
N VAL A 2 -14.03 -13.49 14.36
CA VAL A 2 -13.58 -14.08 15.63
C VAL A 2 -12.06 -14.17 15.50
N THR A 3 -11.34 -13.19 16.04
CA THR A 3 -9.88 -13.23 16.07
C THR A 3 -9.47 -14.20 17.17
N ILE A 4 -9.01 -15.39 16.82
CA ILE A 4 -8.30 -16.27 17.75
C ILE A 4 -6.91 -15.67 17.91
N LEU A 5 -6.78 -14.72 18.84
CA LEU A 5 -5.50 -14.24 19.29
C LEU A 5 -4.81 -15.40 20.03
N ALA A 6 -3.56 -15.70 19.68
CA ALA A 6 -2.74 -16.58 20.50
C ALA A 6 -2.71 -16.03 21.93
N ASP A 7 -2.55 -16.91 22.94
CA ASP A 7 -2.74 -16.59 24.36
C ASP A 7 -1.93 -15.39 24.91
N ASN A 8 -0.95 -14.90 24.15
CA ASN A 8 -0.08 -13.76 24.49
C ASN A 8 -0.28 -12.50 23.62
N THR A 9 -1.25 -12.47 22.70
CA THR A 9 -1.46 -11.30 21.84
C THR A 9 -2.50 -10.37 22.44
N ILE A 10 -2.09 -9.15 22.79
CA ILE A 10 -3.01 -8.09 23.21
C ILE A 10 -3.63 -7.40 21.99
N TRP A 11 -4.88 -6.96 22.14
CA TRP A 11 -5.67 -6.34 21.08
C TRP A 11 -4.94 -5.17 20.37
N ASP A 12 -4.23 -4.35 21.14
CA ASP A 12 -3.50 -3.20 20.58
C ASP A 12 -2.36 -3.60 19.64
N HIS A 13 -1.67 -4.72 19.91
CA HIS A 13 -0.64 -5.23 19.00
C HIS A 13 -1.25 -5.75 17.70
N PHE A 14 -2.41 -6.41 17.79
CA PHE A 14 -3.14 -6.85 16.60
C PHE A 14 -3.59 -5.65 15.77
N LEU A 15 -4.21 -4.64 16.39
CA LEU A 15 -4.65 -3.43 15.69
C LEU A 15 -3.48 -2.69 15.05
N TRP A 16 -2.38 -2.51 15.78
CA TRP A 16 -1.17 -1.88 15.25
C TRP A 16 -0.62 -2.63 14.03
N ALA A 17 -0.51 -3.97 14.12
CA ALA A 17 -0.03 -4.79 13.02
C ALA A 17 -0.99 -4.75 11.82
N TRP A 18 -2.29 -4.80 12.06
CA TRP A 18 -3.33 -4.66 11.03
C TRP A 18 -3.18 -3.32 10.29
N HIS A 19 -3.07 -2.22 11.02
CA HIS A 19 -2.90 -0.89 10.42
C HIS A 19 -1.62 -0.78 9.59
N ILE A 20 -0.52 -1.40 10.03
CA ILE A 20 0.71 -1.43 9.22
C ILE A 20 0.45 -2.16 7.91
N VAL A 21 -0.10 -3.38 7.95
CA VAL A 21 -0.37 -4.16 6.73
C VAL A 21 -1.32 -3.39 5.82
N ASN A 22 -2.45 -2.91 6.34
CA ASN A 22 -3.49 -2.24 5.56
C ASN A 22 -2.98 -0.96 4.86
N THR A 23 -2.16 -0.18 5.55
CA THR A 23 -1.73 1.15 5.05
C THR A 23 -0.42 1.12 4.26
N ARG A 24 0.39 0.05 4.36
CA ARG A 24 1.77 0.00 3.82
C ARG A 24 2.07 -1.19 2.91
N CYS A 25 1.19 -2.19 2.84
CA CYS A 25 1.43 -3.30 1.95
C CYS A 25 1.30 -2.90 0.47
N ILE A 26 1.97 -3.66 -0.39
CA ILE A 26 1.78 -3.63 -1.84
C ILE A 26 1.32 -5.00 -2.31
N TYR A 27 0.51 -5.01 -3.36
CA TYR A 27 0.17 -6.24 -4.06
C TYR A 27 1.37 -6.75 -4.85
N ARG A 28 1.73 -8.01 -4.63
CA ARG A 28 2.82 -8.71 -5.29
C ARG A 28 2.54 -10.21 -5.30
N ASN A 29 2.29 -10.75 -6.50
CA ASN A 29 2.25 -12.19 -6.78
C ASN A 29 3.47 -12.91 -6.18
N ASN A 30 3.26 -13.56 -5.04
CA ASN A 30 4.26 -14.34 -4.35
C ASN A 30 4.39 -15.71 -5.04
N LYS A 31 5.57 -16.32 -4.93
CA LYS A 31 5.69 -17.75 -5.29
C LYS A 31 4.85 -18.55 -4.29
N LEU A 32 4.15 -19.56 -4.79
CA LEU A 32 3.41 -20.50 -3.96
C LEU A 32 4.30 -21.01 -2.83
N HIS A 33 3.81 -20.89 -1.60
CA HIS A 33 4.51 -21.37 -0.42
C HIS A 33 3.58 -22.32 0.36
N PRO A 34 4.04 -23.53 0.75
CA PRO A 34 3.17 -24.55 1.37
C PRO A 34 2.61 -24.14 2.73
N LEU A 35 3.15 -23.09 3.37
CA LEU A 35 2.67 -22.55 4.64
C LEU A 35 1.84 -21.26 4.51
N ILE A 36 1.62 -20.76 3.28
CA ILE A 36 0.85 -19.53 3.04
C ILE A 36 -0.37 -19.91 2.23
N ASP A 37 -1.54 -19.42 2.62
CA ASP A 37 -2.74 -19.53 1.78
C ASP A 37 -2.54 -18.63 0.54
N ASN A 38 -2.48 -19.25 -0.64
CA ASN A 38 -2.27 -18.57 -1.92
C ASN A 38 -3.51 -18.67 -2.82
N THR A 39 -4.68 -18.98 -2.26
CA THR A 39 -5.88 -19.38 -3.03
C THR A 39 -6.58 -18.22 -3.77
N GLU A 40 -6.30 -16.96 -3.39
CA GLU A 40 -7.03 -15.78 -3.89
C GLU A 40 -6.14 -14.73 -4.59
N ASP A 41 -4.94 -15.08 -5.05
CA ASP A 41 -3.93 -14.13 -5.57
C ASP A 41 -3.54 -12.99 -4.59
N ASP A 42 -4.04 -13.03 -3.34
CA ASP A 42 -3.83 -12.09 -2.24
C ASP A 42 -2.43 -12.21 -1.64
N SER A 43 -1.46 -11.79 -2.44
CA SER A 43 -0.07 -11.81 -2.06
C SER A 43 0.37 -10.38 -1.78
N LEU A 44 0.38 -10.06 -0.49
CA LEU A 44 0.81 -8.77 0.02
C LEU A 44 2.30 -8.83 0.40
N ALA A 45 2.98 -7.70 0.27
CA ALA A 45 4.32 -7.53 0.79
C ALA A 45 4.48 -6.14 1.41
N ILE A 46 5.22 -6.05 2.51
CA ILE A 46 5.76 -4.77 2.99
C ILE A 46 7.17 -4.66 2.42
N VAL A 47 7.46 -3.56 1.73
CA VAL A 47 8.78 -3.31 1.15
C VAL A 47 9.42 -2.13 1.88
N PRO A 48 10.37 -2.41 2.80
CA PRO A 48 11.05 -1.37 3.56
C PRO A 48 11.65 -0.29 2.65
N LEU A 49 11.65 0.95 3.13
CA LEU A 49 12.06 2.17 2.42
C LEU A 49 11.06 2.63 1.35
N ILE A 50 10.48 1.72 0.57
CA ILE A 50 9.44 2.08 -0.41
C ILE A 50 8.14 2.45 0.29
N ASP A 51 7.80 1.74 1.36
CA ASP A 51 6.65 2.00 2.23
C ASP A 51 6.68 3.37 2.93
N MET A 52 7.84 4.04 2.96
CA MET A 52 8.01 5.40 3.46
C MET A 52 7.60 6.48 2.46
N LEU A 53 7.44 6.14 1.18
CA LEU A 53 7.07 7.09 0.13
C LEU A 53 5.58 7.43 0.23
N ASN A 54 5.27 8.73 0.27
CA ASN A 54 3.89 9.19 0.37
C ASN A 54 3.16 9.18 -0.99
N HIS A 55 1.84 9.23 -0.92
CA HIS A 55 0.94 9.31 -2.07
C HIS A 55 0.87 10.72 -2.67
N SER A 56 0.89 10.82 -4.01
CA SER A 56 0.43 12.00 -4.74
C SER A 56 -0.18 11.58 -6.08
N ASN A 57 -1.22 12.28 -6.55
CA ASN A 57 -1.72 12.12 -7.91
C ASN A 57 -0.72 12.65 -8.96
N ASP A 58 0.15 13.60 -8.59
CA ASP A 58 1.27 14.11 -9.39
C ASP A 58 2.60 13.55 -8.87
N SER A 59 2.67 12.22 -8.73
CA SER A 59 3.87 11.53 -8.26
C SER A 59 5.02 11.60 -9.27
N GLN A 60 6.24 11.79 -8.78
CA GLN A 60 7.45 11.81 -9.60
C GLN A 60 8.05 10.43 -9.85
N CYS A 61 7.51 9.40 -9.18
CA CYS A 61 8.07 8.07 -9.20
C CYS A 61 7.01 6.98 -9.43
N CYS A 62 7.47 5.89 -10.02
CA CYS A 62 6.71 4.66 -10.19
C CYS A 62 7.42 3.51 -9.46
N ALA A 63 6.71 2.78 -8.59
CA ALA A 63 7.22 1.56 -7.99
C ALA A 63 6.94 0.38 -8.94
N ILE A 64 7.97 -0.40 -9.28
CA ILE A 64 7.86 -1.54 -10.17
C ILE A 64 8.55 -2.77 -9.58
N TRP A 65 8.04 -3.95 -9.90
CA TRP A 65 8.70 -5.21 -9.61
C TRP A 65 9.60 -5.63 -10.78
N ASP A 66 10.88 -5.87 -10.52
CA ASP A 66 11.80 -6.50 -11.47
C ASP A 66 11.91 -7.99 -11.15
N GLY A 67 11.19 -8.81 -11.91
CA GLY A 67 11.20 -10.27 -11.75
C GLY A 67 12.53 -10.94 -12.11
N LYS A 68 13.39 -10.31 -12.91
CA LYS A 68 14.71 -10.87 -13.27
C LYS A 68 15.70 -10.68 -12.13
N LEU A 69 15.68 -9.50 -11.50
CA LEU A 69 16.55 -9.16 -10.37
C LEU A 69 15.94 -9.51 -9.00
N ASN A 70 14.68 -9.93 -8.99
CA ASN A 70 13.92 -10.27 -7.78
C ASN A 70 13.92 -9.12 -6.74
N LEU A 71 13.66 -7.89 -7.20
CA LEU A 71 13.61 -6.71 -6.34
C LEU A 71 12.55 -5.69 -6.79
N CYS A 72 12.11 -4.86 -5.85
CA CYS A 72 11.26 -3.71 -6.15
C CYS A 72 12.14 -2.49 -6.46
N LYS A 73 11.78 -1.73 -7.49
CA LYS A 73 12.48 -0.51 -7.92
C LYS A 73 11.53 0.67 -7.82
N VAL A 74 12.06 1.82 -7.46
CA VAL A 74 11.36 3.10 -7.61
C VAL A 74 12.05 3.85 -8.73
N ILE A 75 11.33 4.09 -9.82
CA ILE A 75 11.84 4.74 -11.02
C ILE A 75 11.30 6.16 -11.07
N VAL A 76 12.21 7.12 -11.20
CA VAL A 76 11.88 8.53 -11.40
C VAL A 76 11.34 8.74 -12.81
N THR A 77 10.17 9.35 -12.93
CA THR A 77 9.49 9.65 -14.21
C THR A 77 9.63 11.11 -14.63
N ARG A 78 9.92 12.02 -13.69
CA ARG A 78 10.24 13.43 -13.96
C ARG A 78 11.33 13.96 -13.02
N PRO A 79 12.10 15.01 -13.39
CA PRO A 79 13.14 15.56 -12.53
C PRO A 79 12.62 15.93 -11.14
N ILE A 80 13.41 15.59 -10.12
CA ILE A 80 13.14 15.88 -8.70
C ILE A 80 14.21 16.85 -8.22
N ARG A 81 13.81 17.99 -7.64
CA ARG A 81 14.76 18.99 -7.15
C ARG A 81 15.34 18.56 -5.81
N LYS A 82 16.56 19.02 -5.51
CA LYS A 82 17.16 18.81 -4.18
C LYS A 82 16.24 19.42 -3.11
N GLY A 83 15.87 18.62 -2.11
CA GLY A 83 14.96 19.02 -1.02
C GLY A 83 13.48 18.85 -1.36
N GLU A 84 13.12 18.46 -2.59
CA GLU A 84 11.76 18.05 -2.93
C GLU A 84 11.48 16.66 -2.37
N GLN A 85 10.28 16.46 -1.83
CA GLN A 85 9.82 15.16 -1.37
C GLN A 85 9.54 14.24 -2.55
N ILE A 86 9.89 12.96 -2.41
CA ILE A 86 9.64 11.94 -3.41
C ILE A 86 8.28 11.31 -3.14
N PHE A 87 7.39 11.32 -4.14
CA PHE A 87 6.08 10.69 -4.07
C PHE A 87 5.95 9.55 -5.07
N ILE A 88 5.14 8.56 -4.70
CA ILE A 88 4.59 7.54 -5.60
C ILE A 88 3.07 7.70 -5.68
N CYS A 89 2.44 7.10 -6.69
CA CYS A 89 0.99 6.95 -6.73
C CYS A 89 0.61 5.59 -6.16
N TYR A 90 -0.29 5.57 -5.16
CA TYR A 90 -0.80 4.34 -4.56
C TYR A 90 -1.88 3.69 -5.43
N GLY A 91 -2.40 4.40 -6.43
CA GLY A 91 -3.51 4.00 -7.27
C GLY A 91 -4.58 5.08 -7.36
N SER A 92 -5.58 4.84 -8.20
CA SER A 92 -6.70 5.75 -8.46
C SER A 92 -7.76 5.67 -7.36
N HIS A 93 -7.38 6.04 -6.12
CA HIS A 93 -8.24 5.95 -4.94
C HIS A 93 -9.10 7.19 -4.73
N THR A 94 -10.34 6.99 -4.27
CA THR A 94 -11.22 8.08 -3.81
C THR A 94 -10.78 8.55 -2.43
N ASN A 95 -11.24 9.72 -1.98
CA ASN A 95 -10.98 10.14 -0.60
C ASN A 95 -11.64 9.23 0.43
N GLY A 96 -12.74 8.54 0.08
CA GLY A 96 -13.33 7.50 0.93
C GLY A 96 -12.36 6.32 1.15
N SER A 97 -11.76 5.82 0.06
CA SER A 97 -10.76 4.74 0.14
C SER A 97 -9.49 5.20 0.85
N LEU A 98 -8.96 6.40 0.56
CA LEU A 98 -7.77 6.92 1.25
C LEU A 98 -8.02 7.09 2.75
N TRP A 99 -9.21 7.53 3.14
CA TRP A 99 -9.55 7.74 4.55
C TRP A 99 -9.63 6.42 5.31
N ILE A 100 -10.39 5.46 4.79
CA ILE A 100 -10.66 4.20 5.47
C ILE A 100 -9.42 3.29 5.46
N GLU A 101 -8.75 3.17 4.32
CA GLU A 101 -7.68 2.19 4.15
C GLU A 101 -6.28 2.74 4.50
N TYR A 102 -6.07 4.04 4.28
CA TYR A 102 -4.74 4.68 4.43
C TYR A 102 -4.68 5.75 5.54
N GLY A 103 -5.82 6.16 6.11
CA GLY A 103 -5.87 7.12 7.21
C GLY A 103 -5.63 8.58 6.82
N PHE A 104 -5.80 8.95 5.55
CA PHE A 104 -5.66 10.35 5.10
C PHE A 104 -6.61 10.69 3.95
N TYR A 105 -6.67 11.97 3.55
CA TYR A 105 -7.36 12.39 2.33
C TYR A 105 -6.52 13.45 1.59
N LEU A 106 -6.78 13.61 0.28
CA LEU A 106 -6.19 14.71 -0.49
C LEU A 106 -7.24 15.80 -0.72
N LYS A 107 -6.84 17.06 -0.53
CA LYS A 107 -7.72 18.22 -0.75
C LYS A 107 -8.23 18.29 -2.20
N ASP A 108 -7.33 18.10 -3.15
CA ASP A 108 -7.59 18.22 -4.59
C ASP A 108 -7.40 16.85 -5.29
N ASN A 109 -8.10 15.81 -4.79
CA ASN A 109 -8.00 14.45 -5.33
C ASN A 109 -8.73 14.32 -6.67
N ILE A 110 -7.98 14.17 -7.77
CA ILE A 110 -8.53 14.01 -9.12
C ILE A 110 -9.29 12.69 -9.33
N CYS A 111 -9.07 11.70 -8.47
CA CYS A 111 -9.75 10.39 -8.51
C CYS A 111 -10.97 10.33 -7.58
N ASN A 112 -11.33 11.43 -6.91
CA ASN A 112 -12.45 11.43 -5.98
C ASN A 112 -13.79 11.22 -6.71
N LYS A 113 -14.59 10.30 -6.19
CA LYS A 113 -15.92 9.96 -6.69
C LYS A 113 -16.74 9.36 -5.57
N VAL A 114 -18.05 9.44 -5.70
CA VAL A 114 -19.03 8.78 -4.83
C VAL A 114 -19.84 7.82 -5.68
N GLU A 115 -20.14 6.65 -5.13
CA GLU A 115 -21.03 5.69 -5.77
C GLU A 115 -22.48 6.11 -5.51
N ILE A 116 -23.29 6.07 -6.56
CA ILE A 116 -24.73 6.33 -6.48
C ILE A 116 -25.41 5.04 -6.90
N SER A 117 -26.05 4.36 -5.95
CA SER A 117 -26.90 3.22 -6.25
C SER A 117 -28.21 3.74 -6.86
N LEU A 118 -28.50 3.31 -8.09
CA LEU A 118 -29.75 3.59 -8.80
C LEU A 118 -30.74 2.42 -8.61
#